data_AF-A0A8T0VK88-F1
#
_entry.id   AF-A0A8T0VK88-F1
#
_cell.length_a   1.000
_cell.length_b   1.000
_cell.length_c   1.000
_cell.angle_alpha   90.00
_cell.angle_beta   90.00
_cell.angle_gamma   90.00
#
_symmetry.space_group_name_H-M   'P 1'
#
loop_
_entity.id
_entity.type
_entity.pdbx_description
1 polymer ?
#
loop_
_entity_poly.entity_id
_entity_poly.type
_entity_poly.pdbx_seq_one_letter_code
_entity_poly.pdbx_strand_id
1 'polypeptide(L)'
;MDKAMAFYEADFEDGQFKLMACWKVLRDQPKWRAYNEDLNSTNKRKNSETETVDLTSSTDVVNDLPRPGGCKKAKEERSGKGQGKASSSTMDEIDKLREVQAKSKEDRIEVLERHQRIVADKKESARLKHLAAQENKEAKLLEREGKMHDKESKLLETYKTLLTLDTSLMPEDLKAEHMIALKSMREKNFSNRAL
;
A
#
# COMPACT_ATOMS: atom_id res chain seq x y z
N MET A 1 30.53 2.13 -6.77
CA MET A 1 29.96 0.81 -6.38
C MET A 1 30.69 -0.32 -7.06
N ASP A 2 31.14 -0.16 -8.30
CA ASP A 2 31.93 -1.18 -9.02
C ASP A 2 33.18 -1.61 -8.24
N LYS A 3 33.86 -0.66 -7.59
CA LYS A 3 34.98 -0.97 -6.68
C LYS A 3 34.56 -1.81 -5.46
N ALA A 4 33.41 -1.53 -4.86
CA ALA A 4 32.92 -2.25 -3.68
C ALA A 4 32.44 -3.67 -4.05
N MET A 5 31.92 -3.85 -5.27
CA MET A 5 31.56 -5.14 -5.83
C MET A 5 32.80 -6.00 -6.10
N ALA A 6 33.84 -5.40 -6.69
CA ALA A 6 35.11 -6.07 -6.91
C ALA A 6 35.77 -6.55 -5.61
N PHE A 7 35.66 -5.80 -4.51
CA PHE A 7 36.12 -6.27 -3.19
C PHE A 7 35.29 -7.44 -2.66
N TYR A 8 33.95 -7.36 -2.75
CA TYR A 8 33.08 -8.43 -2.26
C TYR A 8 33.27 -9.75 -3.02
N GLU A 9 33.44 -9.68 -4.34
CA GLU A 9 33.69 -10.86 -5.19
C GLU A 9 35.11 -11.43 -5.01
N ALA A 10 36.08 -10.60 -4.57
CA ALA A 10 37.42 -11.08 -4.22
C ALA A 10 37.45 -11.78 -2.85
N ASP A 11 36.64 -11.31 -1.90
CA ASP A 11 36.62 -11.83 -0.53
C ASP A 11 35.64 -13.02 -0.35
N PHE A 12 34.64 -13.17 -1.23
CA PHE A 12 33.60 -14.20 -1.14
C PHE A 12 33.37 -14.90 -2.49
N GLU A 13 33.70 -16.20 -2.56
CA GLU A 13 33.51 -17.06 -3.74
C GLU A 13 32.03 -17.44 -4.00
N ASP A 14 31.11 -17.07 -3.10
CA ASP A 14 29.73 -17.56 -3.02
C ASP A 14 28.71 -16.86 -3.97
N GLY A 15 29.23 -16.26 -5.04
CA GLY A 15 28.42 -15.68 -6.11
C GLY A 15 27.75 -14.34 -5.78
N GLN A 16 27.07 -13.81 -6.80
CA GLN A 16 26.61 -12.41 -6.92
C GLN A 16 26.02 -11.79 -5.63
N PHE A 17 26.44 -10.56 -5.31
CA PHE A 17 25.99 -9.80 -4.14
C PHE A 17 24.46 -9.73 -4.01
N LYS A 18 23.92 -10.44 -3.01
CA LYS A 18 22.48 -10.72 -2.88
C LYS A 18 21.62 -9.50 -2.57
N LEU A 19 22.21 -8.40 -2.10
CA LEU A 19 21.50 -7.16 -1.75
C LEU A 19 21.53 -6.10 -2.86
N MET A 20 22.02 -6.43 -4.06
CA MET A 20 22.06 -5.49 -5.19
C MET A 20 20.67 -4.97 -5.58
N ALA A 21 19.65 -5.83 -5.57
CA ALA A 21 18.28 -5.43 -5.89
C ALA A 21 17.74 -4.41 -4.89
N CYS A 22 17.96 -4.64 -3.60
CA CYS A 22 17.55 -3.73 -2.53
C CYS A 22 18.28 -2.38 -2.63
N TRP A 23 19.59 -2.40 -2.90
CA TRP A 23 20.37 -1.17 -3.06
C TRP A 23 19.89 -0.32 -4.25
N LYS A 24 19.62 -0.94 -5.41
CA LYS A 24 19.13 -0.22 -6.61
C LYS A 24 17.80 0.50 -6.34
N VAL A 25 16.93 -0.07 -5.51
CA VAL A 25 15.64 0.55 -5.14
C VAL A 25 15.83 1.68 -4.12
N LEU A 26 16.77 1.53 -3.19
CA LEU A 26 16.94 2.47 -2.08
C LEU A 26 17.79 3.69 -2.45
N ARG A 27 18.79 3.55 -3.34
CA ARG A 27 19.73 4.64 -3.68
C ARG A 27 19.06 5.92 -4.19
N ASP A 28 17.89 5.79 -4.81
CA ASP A 28 17.17 6.90 -5.43
C ASP A 28 16.08 7.50 -4.53
N GLN A 29 15.89 6.97 -3.31
CA GLN A 29 14.94 7.52 -2.36
C GLN A 29 15.42 8.89 -1.84
N PRO A 30 14.50 9.84 -1.56
CA PRO A 30 14.85 11.21 -1.17
C PRO A 30 15.80 11.30 0.04
N LYS A 31 15.60 10.42 1.03
CA LYS A 31 16.44 10.33 2.23
C LYS A 31 17.91 10.03 1.91
N TRP A 32 18.14 9.14 0.94
CA TRP A 32 19.49 8.71 0.55
C TRP A 32 20.12 9.64 -0.48
N ARG A 33 19.32 10.30 -1.32
CA ARG A 33 19.80 11.35 -2.23
C ARG A 33 20.39 12.54 -1.47
N ALA A 34 19.65 13.08 -0.49
CA ALA A 34 20.15 14.18 0.35
C ALA A 34 21.45 13.81 1.06
N TYR A 35 21.48 12.63 1.70
CA TYR A 35 22.67 12.14 2.39
C TYR A 35 23.88 11.97 1.45
N ASN A 36 23.69 11.47 0.23
CA ASN A 36 24.78 11.27 -0.73
C ASN A 36 25.25 12.60 -1.36
N GLU A 37 24.35 13.57 -1.55
CA GLU A 37 24.69 14.91 -2.03
C GLU A 37 25.47 15.71 -0.96
N ASP A 38 25.09 15.58 0.32
CA ASP A 38 25.80 16.16 1.46
C ASP A 38 27.22 15.56 1.63
N LEU A 39 27.38 14.26 1.38
CA LEU A 39 28.70 13.60 1.41
C LEU A 39 29.61 14.00 0.25
N ASN A 40 29.04 14.23 -0.94
CA ASN A 40 29.80 14.67 -2.11
C ASN A 40 30.16 16.16 -2.06
N SER A 41 29.30 16.98 -1.45
CA SER A 41 29.57 18.41 -1.25
C SER A 41 30.63 18.67 -0.17
N THR A 42 30.68 17.85 0.89
CA THR A 42 31.73 17.93 1.91
C THR A 42 33.10 17.41 1.45
N ASN A 43 33.16 16.59 0.39
CA ASN A 43 34.41 16.15 -0.23
C ASN A 43 35.06 17.19 -1.17
N LYS A 44 34.42 18.34 -1.42
CA LYS A 44 35.08 19.49 -2.05
C LYS A 44 35.98 20.21 -1.03
N ARG A 45 37.11 19.59 -0.69
CA ARG A 45 38.19 20.27 0.04
C ARG A 45 38.75 21.40 -0.83
N LYS A 46 38.41 22.63 -0.44
CA LYS A 46 39.22 23.87 -0.45
C LYS A 46 40.56 23.75 -1.18
N ASN A 47 40.54 23.99 -2.49
CA ASN A 47 41.74 24.32 -3.27
C ASN A 47 41.47 25.57 -4.10
N SER A 48 41.79 26.73 -3.54
CA SER A 48 42.25 27.94 -4.23
C SER A 48 42.95 28.77 -3.14
N GLU A 49 44.25 28.60 -3.02
CA GLU A 49 45.23 29.55 -3.58
C GLU A 49 45.14 30.93 -2.92
N THR A 50 45.96 31.06 -1.88
CA THR A 50 46.85 32.19 -1.58
C THR A 50 46.73 33.41 -2.49
N GLU A 51 46.25 34.52 -1.92
CA GLU A 51 46.80 35.85 -2.20
C GLU A 51 47.21 36.50 -0.88
N THR A 52 48.53 36.61 -0.74
CA THR A 52 49.26 37.43 0.21
C THR A 52 49.16 38.89 -0.22
N VAL A 53 48.73 39.79 0.67
CA VAL A 53 49.15 41.20 0.56
C VAL A 53 49.52 41.73 1.93
N ASP A 54 50.73 42.25 1.95
CA ASP A 54 51.57 42.65 3.07
C ASP A 54 51.14 44.00 3.65
N LEU A 55 51.57 44.20 4.90
CA LEU A 55 51.39 45.38 5.72
C LEU A 55 52.09 46.59 5.10
N THR A 56 51.49 47.77 5.23
CA THR A 56 52.09 49.01 5.80
C THR A 56 51.30 50.25 5.36
N SER A 57 50.62 50.92 6.29
CA SER A 57 50.72 52.38 6.50
C SER A 57 49.69 52.89 7.52
N SER A 58 50.25 53.49 8.57
CA SER A 58 49.71 54.45 9.55
C SER A 58 48.29 55.00 9.36
N THR A 59 47.51 55.06 10.44
CA THR A 59 47.43 56.26 11.31
C THR A 59 46.52 55.95 12.50
N ASP A 60 47.01 56.34 13.67
CA ASP A 60 46.41 56.22 15.00
C ASP A 60 45.11 57.03 15.09
N VAL A 61 43.97 56.35 15.17
CA VAL A 61 42.69 56.92 15.64
C VAL A 61 42.03 55.88 16.54
N VAL A 62 42.38 55.93 17.81
CA VAL A 62 41.74 55.20 18.90
C VAL A 62 40.29 55.66 18.97
N ASN A 63 39.39 54.86 18.40
CA ASN A 63 37.96 55.01 18.54
C ASN A 63 37.59 54.60 19.98
N ASP A 64 37.42 55.58 20.87
CA ASP A 64 36.97 55.41 22.26
C ASP A 64 35.51 54.95 22.30
N LEU A 65 35.27 53.71 21.89
CA LEU A 65 34.06 52.97 22.23
C LEU A 65 34.21 52.48 23.68
N PRO A 66 33.31 52.83 24.62
CA PRO A 66 33.41 52.38 25.99
C PRO A 66 33.38 50.85 26.04
N ARG A 67 34.39 50.26 26.67
CA ARG A 67 34.54 48.81 26.83
C ARG A 67 33.27 48.24 27.48
N PRO A 68 32.68 47.15 26.95
CA PRO A 68 31.48 46.55 27.53
C PRO A 68 31.68 46.26 29.03
N GLY A 69 30.65 46.57 29.83
CA GLY A 69 30.68 46.37 31.28
C GLY A 69 31.12 44.95 31.63
N GLY A 70 32.16 44.84 32.46
CA GLY A 70 32.75 43.54 32.81
C GLY A 70 31.76 42.61 33.52
N CYS A 71 32.03 41.29 33.45
CA CYS A 71 31.19 40.23 34.01
C CYS A 71 30.77 40.44 35.48
N LYS A 72 31.54 41.22 36.25
CA LYS A 72 31.22 41.55 37.64
C LYS A 72 29.95 42.42 37.75
N LYS A 73 29.80 43.42 36.87
CA LYS A 73 28.62 44.29 36.80
C LYS A 73 27.40 43.54 36.27
N ALA A 74 27.59 42.71 35.24
CA ALA A 74 26.54 41.84 34.69
C ALA A 74 26.06 40.78 35.70
N LYS A 75 26.96 40.28 36.56
CA LYS A 75 26.59 39.35 37.64
C LYS A 75 25.82 40.06 38.74
N GLU A 76 26.21 41.29 39.10
CA GLU A 76 25.57 42.08 40.15
C GLU A 76 24.15 42.50 39.78
N GLU A 77 23.90 42.89 38.51
CA GLU A 77 22.54 43.12 37.99
C GLU A 77 21.68 41.86 37.99
N ARG A 78 22.27 40.68 37.74
CA ARG A 78 21.56 39.39 37.80
C ARG A 78 21.33 38.91 39.22
N SER A 79 22.20 39.26 40.17
CA SER A 79 22.12 38.85 41.58
C SER A 79 21.44 39.87 42.49
N GLY A 80 20.92 40.96 41.93
CA GLY A 80 20.08 41.92 42.64
C GLY A 80 18.95 41.17 43.34
N LYS A 81 18.89 41.35 44.66
CA LYS A 81 17.95 40.73 45.60
C LYS A 81 16.51 41.22 45.33
N GLY A 82 15.96 40.86 44.18
CA GLY A 82 14.55 41.01 43.86
C GLY A 82 13.80 39.85 44.48
N GLN A 83 12.74 40.16 45.25
CA GLN A 83 11.72 39.17 45.57
C GLN A 83 11.33 38.46 44.27
N GLY A 84 11.69 37.18 44.17
CA GLY A 84 11.19 36.34 43.10
C GLY A 84 9.69 36.23 43.27
N LYS A 85 8.93 37.12 42.62
CA LYS A 85 7.67 36.71 42.01
C LYS A 85 8.08 35.63 41.03
N ALA A 86 8.12 34.38 41.49
CA ALA A 86 8.03 33.23 40.61
C ALA A 86 6.87 33.57 39.67
N SER A 87 7.19 33.93 38.44
CA SER A 87 6.22 34.56 37.56
C SER A 87 5.13 33.53 37.33
N SER A 88 3.94 33.77 37.89
CA SER A 88 2.74 32.95 37.69
C SER A 88 2.56 32.53 36.22
N SER A 89 3.01 33.39 35.30
CA SER A 89 3.12 33.18 33.85
C SER A 89 3.83 31.89 33.41
N THR A 90 4.89 31.46 34.10
CA THR A 90 5.71 30.32 33.63
C THR A 90 5.01 28.99 33.84
N MET A 91 4.26 28.86 34.93
CA MET A 91 3.48 27.65 35.21
C MET A 91 2.32 27.51 34.21
N ASP A 92 1.63 28.62 33.93
CA ASP A 92 0.54 28.69 32.96
C ASP A 92 1.01 28.31 31.53
N GLU A 93 2.23 28.69 31.15
CA GLU A 93 2.83 28.28 29.87
C GLU A 93 3.14 26.78 29.80
N ILE A 94 3.65 26.20 30.89
CA ILE A 94 3.90 24.75 30.98
C ILE A 94 2.60 23.96 30.86
N ASP A 95 1.52 24.43 31.49
CA ASP A 95 0.22 23.78 31.42
C ASP A 95 -0.39 23.87 30.00
N LYS A 96 -0.24 25.02 29.32
CA LYS A 96 -0.63 25.15 27.90
C LYS A 96 0.16 24.20 27.00
N LEU A 97 1.46 24.05 27.21
CA LEU A 97 2.27 23.10 26.45
C LEU A 97 1.83 21.65 26.69
N ARG A 98 1.47 21.29 27.92
CA ARG A 98 0.92 19.97 28.26
C ARG A 98 -0.41 19.73 27.53
N GLU A 99 -1.29 20.72 27.50
CA GLU A 99 -2.57 20.64 26.80
C GLU A 99 -2.39 20.46 25.29
N VAL A 100 -1.50 21.24 24.66
CA VAL A 100 -1.17 21.12 23.23
C VAL A 100 -0.59 19.73 22.93
N GLN A 101 0.30 19.22 23.78
CA GLN A 101 0.85 17.88 23.61
C GLN A 101 -0.20 16.79 23.78
N ALA A 102 -1.16 16.95 24.70
CA ALA A 102 -2.25 16.02 24.90
C ALA A 102 -3.18 15.97 23.67
N LYS A 103 -3.62 17.13 23.18
CA LYS A 103 -4.44 17.24 21.95
C LYS A 103 -3.73 16.64 20.74
N SER A 104 -2.44 16.94 20.56
CA SER A 104 -1.65 16.36 19.46
C SER A 104 -1.57 14.82 19.53
N LYS A 105 -1.48 14.24 20.73
CA LYS A 105 -1.49 12.78 20.89
C LYS A 105 -2.87 12.20 20.58
N GLU A 106 -3.93 12.86 21.02
CA GLU A 106 -5.32 12.48 20.74
C GLU A 106 -5.63 12.50 19.24
N ASP A 107 -5.29 13.60 18.55
CA ASP A 107 -5.44 13.73 17.09
C ASP A 107 -4.70 12.61 16.36
N ARG A 108 -3.49 12.27 16.80
CA ARG A 108 -2.71 11.17 16.22
C ARG A 108 -3.39 9.82 16.39
N ILE A 109 -3.98 9.56 17.56
CA ILE A 109 -4.73 8.32 17.81
C ILE A 109 -5.96 8.27 16.90
N GLU A 110 -6.72 9.36 16.80
CA GLU A 110 -7.92 9.43 15.97
C GLU A 110 -7.62 9.18 14.49
N VAL A 111 -6.51 9.72 13.97
CA VAL A 111 -6.03 9.47 12.61
C VAL A 111 -5.68 7.99 12.40
N LEU A 112 -4.98 7.37 13.35
CA LEU A 112 -4.62 5.94 13.26
C LEU A 112 -5.86 5.05 13.27
N GLU A 113 -6.83 5.35 14.13
CA GLU A 113 -8.09 4.61 14.18
C GLU A 113 -8.90 4.76 12.89
N ARG A 114 -9.01 5.97 12.33
CA ARG A 114 -9.64 6.19 11.02
C ARG A 114 -8.94 5.38 9.93
N HIS A 115 -7.61 5.39 9.92
CA HIS A 115 -6.84 4.62 8.95
C HIS A 115 -7.11 3.12 9.08
N GLN A 116 -7.14 2.60 10.32
CA GLN A 116 -7.43 1.20 10.58
C GLN A 116 -8.83 0.80 10.10
N ARG A 117 -9.85 1.64 10.35
CA ARG A 117 -11.21 1.44 9.83
C ARG A 117 -11.23 1.39 8.31
N ILE A 118 -10.60 2.36 7.64
CA ILE A 118 -10.54 2.41 6.17
C ILE A 118 -9.85 1.16 5.60
N VAL A 119 -8.78 0.68 6.24
CA VAL A 119 -8.08 -0.53 5.80
C VAL A 119 -8.96 -1.77 5.99
N ALA A 120 -9.66 -1.87 7.11
CA ALA A 120 -10.60 -2.95 7.37
C ALA A 120 -11.75 -2.95 6.35
N ASP A 121 -12.40 -1.81 6.13
CA ASP A 121 -13.51 -1.65 5.18
C ASP A 121 -13.07 -1.99 3.74
N LYS A 122 -11.87 -1.56 3.34
CA LYS A 122 -11.31 -1.90 2.02
C LYS A 122 -11.11 -3.40 1.86
N LYS A 123 -10.59 -4.07 2.89
CA LYS A 123 -10.38 -5.53 2.89
C LYS A 123 -11.73 -6.25 2.84
N GLU A 124 -12.71 -5.82 3.63
CA GLU A 124 -14.04 -6.41 3.66
C GLU A 124 -14.77 -6.20 2.33
N SER A 125 -14.72 -4.99 1.75
CA SER A 125 -15.27 -4.69 0.43
C SER A 125 -14.68 -5.57 -0.67
N ALA A 126 -13.36 -5.83 -0.64
CA ALA A 126 -12.72 -6.75 -1.57
C ALA A 126 -13.22 -8.19 -1.41
N ARG A 127 -13.40 -8.65 -0.16
CA ARG A 127 -13.96 -9.99 0.15
C ARG A 127 -15.40 -10.11 -0.35
N LEU A 128 -16.25 -9.12 -0.08
CA LEU A 128 -17.64 -9.07 -0.53
C LEU A 128 -17.74 -9.11 -2.06
N LYS A 129 -16.91 -8.35 -2.77
CA LYS A 129 -16.87 -8.37 -4.24
C LYS A 129 -16.49 -9.74 -4.80
N HIS A 130 -15.52 -10.41 -4.19
CA HIS A 130 -15.13 -11.77 -4.58
C HIS A 130 -16.29 -12.76 -4.36
N LEU A 131 -16.93 -12.69 -3.18
CA LEU A 131 -18.06 -13.56 -2.86
C LEU A 131 -19.23 -13.35 -3.83
N ALA A 132 -19.60 -12.10 -4.09
CA ALA A 132 -20.64 -11.78 -5.07
C ALA A 132 -20.29 -12.28 -6.49
N ALA A 133 -19.01 -12.23 -6.89
CA ALA A 133 -18.59 -12.79 -8.17
C ALA A 133 -18.69 -14.33 -8.21
N GLN A 134 -18.45 -15.01 -7.09
CA GLN A 134 -18.60 -16.46 -6.96
C GLN A 134 -20.07 -16.87 -6.99
N GLU A 135 -20.92 -16.23 -6.19
CA GLU A 135 -22.37 -16.48 -6.17
C GLU A 135 -23.01 -16.22 -7.55
N ASN A 136 -22.60 -15.16 -8.24
CA ASN A 136 -23.08 -14.90 -9.61
C ASN A 136 -22.66 -15.99 -10.61
N LYS A 137 -21.48 -16.61 -10.44
CA LYS A 137 -21.07 -17.74 -11.27
C LYS A 137 -21.92 -18.97 -10.96
N GLU A 138 -22.15 -19.26 -9.69
CA GLU A 138 -22.97 -20.37 -9.22
C GLU A 138 -24.43 -20.23 -9.68
N ALA A 139 -25.02 -19.06 -9.53
CA ALA A 139 -26.38 -18.77 -10.00
C ALA A 139 -26.54 -19.02 -11.52
N LYS A 140 -25.53 -18.66 -12.32
CA LYS A 140 -25.53 -18.93 -13.78
C LYS A 140 -25.42 -20.43 -14.09
N LEU A 141 -24.74 -21.21 -13.26
CA LEU A 141 -24.68 -22.66 -13.43
C LEU A 141 -26.04 -23.29 -13.10
N LEU A 142 -26.64 -22.91 -11.96
CA LEU A 142 -27.97 -23.37 -11.56
C LEU A 142 -29.05 -22.99 -12.58
N GLU A 143 -28.99 -21.78 -13.17
CA GLU A 143 -29.91 -21.38 -14.22
C GLU A 143 -29.77 -22.26 -15.48
N ARG A 144 -28.54 -22.60 -15.87
CA ARG A 144 -28.28 -23.49 -17.03
C ARG A 144 -28.75 -24.91 -16.74
N GLU A 145 -28.50 -25.42 -15.54
CA GLU A 145 -28.93 -26.73 -15.09
C GLU A 145 -30.46 -26.81 -15.03
N GLY A 146 -31.13 -25.80 -14.47
CA GLY A 146 -32.59 -25.70 -14.49
C GLY A 146 -33.15 -25.72 -15.92
N LYS A 147 -32.57 -24.95 -16.85
CA LYS A 147 -32.96 -24.96 -18.27
C LYS A 147 -32.72 -26.31 -18.94
N MET A 148 -31.69 -27.06 -18.54
CA MET A 148 -31.44 -28.41 -19.02
C MET A 148 -32.50 -29.37 -18.50
N HIS A 149 -32.79 -29.35 -17.20
CA HIS A 149 -33.85 -30.16 -16.60
C HIS A 149 -35.23 -29.88 -17.19
N ASP A 150 -35.57 -28.62 -17.46
CA ASP A 150 -36.84 -28.27 -18.12
C ASP A 150 -36.94 -28.86 -19.53
N LYS A 151 -35.84 -28.86 -20.29
CA LYS A 151 -35.79 -29.46 -21.63
C LYS A 151 -35.90 -30.98 -21.55
N GLU A 152 -35.19 -31.61 -20.63
CA GLU A 152 -35.26 -33.05 -20.39
C GLU A 152 -36.66 -33.49 -19.95
N SER A 153 -37.29 -32.74 -19.04
CA SER A 153 -38.65 -33.00 -18.58
C SER A 153 -39.66 -32.93 -19.73
N LYS A 154 -39.60 -31.87 -20.55
CA LYS A 154 -40.45 -31.75 -21.75
C LYS A 154 -40.22 -32.89 -22.74
N LEU A 155 -38.97 -33.27 -22.99
CA LEU A 155 -38.65 -34.36 -23.92
C LEU A 155 -39.16 -35.71 -23.39
N LEU A 156 -39.04 -35.96 -22.08
CA LEU A 156 -39.57 -37.17 -21.45
C LEU A 156 -41.09 -37.23 -21.50
N GLU A 157 -41.78 -36.10 -21.29
CA GLU A 157 -43.23 -36.04 -21.39
C GLU A 157 -43.70 -36.33 -22.82
N THR A 158 -43.06 -35.74 -23.85
CA THR A 158 -43.38 -36.07 -25.25
C THR A 158 -43.13 -37.55 -25.58
N TYR A 159 -42.07 -38.15 -25.03
CA TYR A 159 -41.80 -39.57 -25.17
C TYR A 159 -42.88 -40.43 -24.53
N LYS A 160 -43.33 -40.08 -23.34
CA LYS A 160 -44.45 -40.75 -22.66
C LYS A 160 -45.73 -40.65 -23.50
N THR A 161 -46.05 -39.48 -24.03
CA THR A 161 -47.23 -39.29 -24.90
C THR A 161 -47.18 -40.19 -26.13
N LEU A 162 -46.04 -40.24 -26.83
CA LEU A 162 -45.87 -41.13 -27.98
C LEU A 162 -45.98 -42.60 -27.59
N LEU A 163 -45.42 -43.01 -26.45
CA LEU A 163 -45.49 -44.39 -25.98
C LEU A 163 -46.94 -44.86 -25.72
N THR A 164 -47.81 -43.94 -25.32
CA THR A 164 -49.22 -44.22 -24.99
C THR A 164 -50.19 -44.00 -26.16
N LEU A 165 -49.72 -43.51 -27.30
CA LEU A 165 -50.57 -43.24 -28.45
C LEU A 165 -51.13 -44.54 -29.03
N ASP A 166 -52.45 -44.59 -29.28
CA ASP A 166 -53.05 -45.75 -29.95
C ASP A 166 -52.54 -45.84 -31.39
N THR A 167 -51.99 -47.00 -31.74
CA THR A 167 -51.39 -47.28 -33.04
C THR A 167 -52.23 -48.23 -33.89
N SER A 168 -53.36 -48.74 -33.35
CA SER A 168 -54.17 -49.77 -33.98
C SER A 168 -54.70 -49.37 -35.36
N LEU A 169 -55.09 -48.10 -35.52
CA LEU A 169 -55.64 -47.52 -36.75
C LEU A 169 -54.59 -46.87 -37.67
N MET A 170 -53.30 -46.91 -37.31
CA MET A 170 -52.25 -46.35 -38.16
C MET A 170 -51.90 -47.29 -39.33
N PRO A 171 -51.75 -46.77 -40.56
CA PRO A 171 -51.19 -47.53 -41.68
C PRO A 171 -49.71 -47.86 -41.42
N GLU A 172 -49.21 -48.87 -42.12
CA GLU A 172 -47.91 -49.51 -41.81
C GLU A 172 -46.71 -48.55 -41.97
N ASP A 173 -46.77 -47.66 -42.96
CA ASP A 173 -45.80 -46.59 -43.17
C ASP A 173 -45.73 -45.62 -41.98
N LEU A 174 -46.87 -45.17 -41.47
CA LEU A 174 -46.93 -44.31 -40.29
C LEU A 174 -46.52 -45.04 -39.00
N LYS A 175 -46.80 -46.35 -38.88
CA LYS A 175 -46.28 -47.16 -37.76
C LYS A 175 -44.76 -47.25 -37.77
N ALA A 176 -44.17 -47.40 -38.96
CA ALA A 176 -42.71 -47.42 -39.10
C ALA A 176 -42.09 -46.07 -38.68
N GLU A 177 -42.67 -44.94 -39.12
CA GLU A 177 -42.23 -43.60 -38.70
C GLU A 177 -42.39 -43.39 -37.18
N HIS A 178 -43.51 -43.80 -36.60
CA HIS A 178 -43.75 -43.74 -35.17
C HIS A 178 -42.67 -44.51 -34.37
N MET A 179 -42.33 -45.72 -34.81
CA MET A 179 -41.26 -46.51 -34.19
C MET A 179 -39.88 -45.84 -34.33
N ILE A 180 -39.59 -45.21 -35.47
CA ILE A 180 -38.35 -44.44 -35.68
C ILE A 180 -38.29 -43.24 -34.72
N ALA A 181 -39.39 -42.51 -34.57
CA ALA A 181 -39.49 -41.39 -33.64
C ALA A 181 -39.27 -41.83 -32.18
N LEU A 182 -39.90 -42.94 -31.75
CA LEU A 182 -39.70 -43.53 -30.43
C LEU A 182 -38.25 -43.93 -30.18
N LYS A 183 -37.60 -44.61 -31.13
CA LYS A 183 -36.18 -45.01 -31.02
C LYS A 183 -35.28 -43.78 -30.91
N SER A 184 -35.50 -42.79 -31.76
CA SER A 184 -34.71 -41.54 -31.79
C SER A 184 -34.83 -40.75 -30.49
N MET A 185 -36.05 -40.63 -29.95
CA MET A 185 -36.26 -39.93 -28.67
C MET A 185 -35.76 -40.72 -27.47
N ARG A 186 -35.87 -42.05 -27.48
CA ARG A 186 -35.26 -42.91 -26.45
C ARG A 186 -33.75 -42.68 -26.41
N GLU A 187 -33.09 -42.72 -27.56
CA GLU A 187 -31.66 -42.41 -27.65
C GLU A 187 -31.37 -41.02 -27.09
N LYS A 188 -32.08 -39.98 -27.54
CA LYS A 188 -31.88 -38.60 -27.06
C LYS A 188 -32.05 -38.44 -25.54
N ASN A 189 -33.05 -39.10 -24.95
CA ASN A 189 -33.35 -39.04 -23.50
C ASN A 189 -32.33 -39.78 -22.63
N PHE A 190 -31.71 -40.85 -23.16
CA PHE A 190 -30.87 -41.76 -22.35
C PHE A 190 -29.39 -41.81 -22.77
N SER A 191 -28.98 -41.12 -23.85
CA SER A 191 -27.59 -41.14 -24.37
C SER A 191 -26.53 -40.71 -23.36
N ASN A 192 -26.87 -39.84 -22.39
CA ASN A 192 -25.93 -39.31 -21.40
C ASN A 192 -26.03 -39.98 -20.03
N ARG A 193 -26.83 -41.05 -19.89
CA ARG A 193 -27.03 -41.79 -18.62
C ARG A 193 -26.27 -43.12 -18.57
N ALA A 194 -25.20 -43.27 -19.35
CA ALA A 194 -24.32 -44.42 -19.21
C ALA A 194 -23.69 -44.40 -17.80
N LEU A 195 -24.00 -45.46 -17.05
CA LEU A 195 -23.50 -45.77 -15.70
C LEU A 195 -21.98 -45.73 -15.60
#